data_AF-X7E6V6-F1
#
_entry.id   AF-X7E6V6-F1
#
_cell.length_a   1.000
_cell.length_b   1.000
_cell.length_c   1.000
_cell.angle_alpha   90.00
_cell.angle_beta   90.00
_cell.angle_gamma   90.00
#
_symmetry.space_group_name_H-M   'P 1'
#
loop_
_entity.id
_entity.type
_entity.pdbx_description
1 polymer ?
#
loop_
_entity_poly.entity_id
_entity_poly.type
_entity_poly.pdbx_seq_one_letter_code
_entity_poly.pdbx_strand_id
1 'polypeptide(L)'
;MSFKLSLSVVFFTSLTALTSTNAFAIDDYCTPKLNSYIEKAEKTVDSKYISSSQKEMAQKVIDKVKASRNETNDCILMDELF
;
A
#
# COMPACT_ATOMS: atom_id res chain seq x y z
N MET A 1 27.78 -65.57 2.24
CA MET A 1 26.38 -65.15 2.07
C MET A 1 26.37 -63.66 1.80
N SER A 2 26.12 -63.28 0.54
CA SER A 2 26.18 -61.89 0.07
C SER A 2 24.86 -61.19 0.35
N PHE A 3 24.83 -60.28 1.33
CA PHE A 3 23.68 -59.42 1.55
C PHE A 3 23.66 -58.33 0.47
N LYS A 4 22.80 -58.54 -0.53
CA LYS A 4 22.49 -57.55 -1.56
C LYS A 4 21.75 -56.39 -0.89
N LEU A 5 22.46 -55.29 -0.62
CA LEU A 5 21.85 -54.02 -0.22
C LEU A 5 21.18 -53.41 -1.45
N SER A 6 19.86 -53.50 -1.49
CA SER A 6 19.02 -52.87 -2.51
C SER A 6 19.06 -51.35 -2.31
N LEU A 7 19.78 -50.67 -3.20
CA LEU A 7 19.89 -49.21 -3.24
C LEU A 7 18.62 -48.65 -3.91
N SER A 8 17.61 -48.29 -3.12
CA SER A 8 16.47 -47.48 -3.58
C SER A 8 16.44 -46.17 -2.81
N VAL A 9 17.38 -45.28 -3.11
CA VAL A 9 17.35 -43.89 -2.65
C VAL A 9 16.39 -43.16 -3.58
N VAL A 10 15.14 -43.01 -3.15
CA VAL A 10 14.17 -42.16 -3.83
C VAL A 10 14.61 -40.71 -3.60
N PHE A 11 15.30 -40.16 -4.60
CA PHE A 11 15.64 -38.75 -4.68
C PHE A 11 14.35 -37.95 -4.89
N PHE A 12 13.68 -37.57 -3.80
CA PHE A 12 12.66 -36.53 -3.84
C PHE A 12 13.37 -35.18 -3.94
N THR A 13 13.68 -34.78 -5.17
CA THR A 13 14.16 -33.45 -5.49
C THR A 13 13.04 -32.43 -5.25
N SER A 14 13.25 -31.63 -4.21
CA SER A 14 13.04 -30.18 -4.17
C SER A 14 11.74 -29.63 -4.78
N LEU A 15 10.82 -29.25 -3.90
CA LEU A 15 10.27 -27.90 -3.95
C LEU A 15 9.89 -27.50 -2.52
N THR A 16 10.88 -27.08 -1.73
CA THR A 16 10.61 -26.16 -0.64
C THR A 16 10.09 -24.89 -1.30
N ALA A 17 8.77 -24.84 -1.49
CA ALA A 17 8.06 -23.60 -1.75
C ALA A 17 8.25 -22.75 -0.49
N LEU A 18 9.39 -22.06 -0.43
CA LEU A 18 9.54 -20.80 0.27
C LEU A 18 8.59 -19.83 -0.42
N THR A 19 7.28 -20.02 -0.23
CA THR A 19 6.37 -18.90 -0.34
C THR A 19 6.65 -18.05 0.89
N SER A 20 7.72 -17.25 0.78
CA SER A 20 7.83 -16.00 1.49
C SER A 20 6.70 -15.10 0.98
N THR A 21 5.45 -15.44 1.29
CA THR A 21 4.48 -14.39 1.57
C THR A 21 4.92 -13.86 2.92
N ASN A 22 5.97 -13.07 2.91
CA ASN A 22 5.92 -11.67 3.27
C ASN A 22 4.54 -11.24 3.78
N ALA A 23 4.08 -11.84 4.87
CA ALA A 23 3.29 -11.20 5.89
C ALA A 23 4.22 -10.19 6.58
N PHE A 24 4.80 -9.30 5.76
CA PHE A 24 5.11 -7.98 6.23
C PHE A 24 3.78 -7.51 6.80
N ALA A 25 3.76 -7.23 8.10
CA ALA A 25 3.19 -5.98 8.52
C ALA A 25 3.81 -4.93 7.59
N ILE A 26 3.19 -4.71 6.42
CA ILE A 26 3.49 -3.59 5.57
C ILE A 26 2.98 -2.46 6.45
N ASP A 27 3.91 -1.83 7.18
CA ASP A 27 3.67 -0.52 7.78
C ASP A 27 2.85 0.24 6.75
N ASP A 28 1.64 0.62 7.14
CA ASP A 28 0.70 1.30 6.29
C ASP A 28 1.37 2.59 5.80
N TYR A 29 2.07 2.50 4.67
CA TYR A 29 2.95 3.54 4.16
C TYR A 29 2.14 4.61 3.44
N CYS A 30 0.95 4.23 2.98
CA CYS A 30 0.07 5.07 2.21
C CYS A 30 -0.78 5.97 3.12
N THR A 31 -1.29 5.48 4.25
CA THR A 31 -2.04 6.29 5.21
C THR A 31 -1.30 7.52 5.73
N PRO A 32 -0.05 7.46 6.23
CA PRO A 32 0.67 8.63 6.72
C PRO A 32 1.00 9.60 5.57
N LYS A 33 1.24 9.08 4.36
CA LYS A 33 1.51 9.90 3.18
C LYS A 33 0.25 10.63 2.70
N LEU A 34 -0.89 9.93 2.67
CA LEU A 34 -2.20 10.48 2.34
C LEU A 34 -2.63 11.51 3.39
N ASN A 35 -2.44 11.22 4.68
CA ASN A 35 -2.70 12.17 5.77
C ASN A 35 -1.84 13.44 5.63
N SER A 36 -0.55 13.32 5.33
CA SER A 36 0.32 14.47 5.10
C SER A 36 -0.13 15.31 3.91
N TYR A 37 -0.63 14.67 2.85
CA TYR A 37 -1.16 15.36 1.68
C TYR A 37 -2.45 16.11 2.01
N ILE A 38 -3.40 15.47 2.72
CA ILE A 38 -4.62 16.12 3.20
C ILE A 38 -4.29 17.31 4.10
N GLU A 39 -3.36 17.17 5.04
CA GLU A 39 -2.96 18.25 5.95
C GLU A 39 -2.40 19.47 5.19
N LYS A 40 -1.61 19.24 4.14
CA LYS A 40 -1.11 20.32 3.27
C LYS A 40 -2.23 20.98 2.47
N ALA A 41 -3.18 20.19 1.97
CA ALA A 41 -4.36 20.72 1.30
C ALA A 41 -5.22 21.57 2.25
N GLU A 42 -5.44 21.13 3.48
CA GLU A 42 -6.17 21.87 4.53
C GLU A 42 -5.47 23.20 4.85
N LYS A 43 -4.13 23.20 5.01
CA LYS A 43 -3.34 24.43 5.15
C LYS A 43 -3.46 25.38 3.97
N THR A 44 -3.66 24.84 2.76
CA THR A 44 -3.85 25.63 1.55
C THR A 44 -5.23 26.30 1.52
N VAL A 45 -6.28 25.59 1.95
CA VAL A 45 -7.63 26.15 2.13
C VAL A 45 -7.62 27.27 3.17
N ASP A 46 -6.94 27.05 4.30
CA ASP A 46 -6.87 28.01 5.41
C ASP A 46 -5.95 29.22 5.14
N SER A 47 -5.07 29.12 4.14
CA SER A 47 -4.11 30.17 3.82
C SER A 47 -4.79 31.45 3.35
N LYS A 48 -4.40 32.59 3.91
CA LYS A 48 -4.88 33.92 3.48
C LYS A 48 -4.20 34.42 2.19
N TYR A 49 -3.17 33.71 1.72
CA TYR A 49 -2.30 34.12 0.61
C TYR A 49 -2.58 33.34 -0.70
N ILE A 50 -3.62 32.50 -0.70
CA ILE A 50 -3.98 31.59 -1.79
C ILE A 50 -5.29 32.10 -2.42
N SER A 51 -5.42 32.00 -3.74
CA SER A 51 -6.61 32.47 -4.45
C SER A 51 -7.84 31.62 -4.11
N SER A 52 -9.04 32.20 -4.21
CA SER A 52 -10.31 31.48 -3.96
C SER A 52 -10.44 30.22 -4.81
N SER A 53 -10.02 30.26 -6.07
CA SER A 53 -10.01 29.10 -6.97
C SER A 53 -9.07 27.99 -6.48
N GLN A 54 -7.87 28.34 -6.00
CA GLN A 54 -6.93 27.34 -5.44
C GLN A 54 -7.48 26.72 -4.16
N LYS A 55 -8.17 27.49 -3.31
CA LYS A 55 -8.87 26.96 -2.14
C LYS A 55 -10.00 26.01 -2.52
N GLU A 56 -10.78 26.36 -3.53
CA GLU A 56 -11.88 25.53 -4.00
C GLU A 56 -11.38 24.19 -4.58
N MET A 57 -10.28 24.21 -5.33
CA MET A 57 -9.64 22.99 -5.83
C MET A 57 -9.09 22.14 -4.68
N ALA A 58 -8.40 22.75 -3.71
CA ALA A 58 -7.90 22.03 -2.54
C ALA A 58 -9.05 21.40 -1.73
N GLN A 59 -10.16 22.12 -1.55
CA GLN A 59 -11.35 21.60 -0.88
C GLN A 59 -11.96 20.40 -1.63
N LYS A 60 -12.11 20.49 -2.96
CA LYS A 60 -12.61 19.36 -3.77
C LYS A 60 -11.74 18.11 -3.65
N VAL A 61 -10.41 18.28 -3.58
CA VAL A 61 -9.49 17.16 -3.38
C VAL A 61 -9.68 16.54 -1.99
N ILE A 62 -9.78 17.36 -0.95
CA ILE A 62 -10.05 16.89 0.42
C ILE A 62 -11.37 16.11 0.48
N ASP A 63 -12.43 16.65 -0.13
CA ASP A 63 -13.76 16.04 -0.12
C ASP A 63 -13.77 14.70 -0.87
N LYS A 64 -13.10 14.63 -2.05
CA LYS A 64 -12.97 13.39 -2.83
C LYS A 64 -12.22 12.32 -2.04
N VAL A 65 -11.10 12.68 -1.41
CA VAL A 65 -10.32 11.73 -0.61
C VAL A 65 -11.13 11.24 0.59
N LYS A 66 -11.81 12.14 1.32
CA LYS A 66 -12.67 11.75 2.46
C LYS A 66 -13.82 10.83 2.04
N ALA A 67 -14.44 11.08 0.89
CA ALA A 67 -15.50 10.24 0.35
C ALA A 67 -14.98 8.84 -0.02
N SER A 68 -13.87 8.77 -0.74
CA SER A 68 -13.35 7.50 -1.26
C SER A 68 -12.59 6.67 -0.23
N ARG A 69 -12.10 7.26 0.87
CA ARG A 69 -11.35 6.55 1.94
C ARG A 69 -12.15 5.43 2.61
N ASN A 70 -13.47 5.58 2.68
CA ASN A 70 -14.33 4.55 3.27
C ASN A 70 -14.58 3.37 2.31
N GLU A 71 -14.37 3.59 1.01
CA GLU A 71 -14.69 2.63 -0.05
C GLU A 71 -13.43 1.95 -0.63
N THR A 72 -12.27 2.58 -0.48
CA THR A 72 -11.02 2.23 -1.18
C THR A 72 -9.81 2.29 -0.25
N ASN A 73 -8.81 1.45 -0.49
CA ASN A 73 -7.56 1.46 0.27
C ASN A 73 -6.74 2.74 0.01
N ASP A 74 -6.15 3.32 1.07
CA ASP A 74 -5.34 4.53 1.03
C ASP A 74 -4.18 4.48 0.00
N CYS A 75 -3.64 3.29 -0.31
CA CYS A 75 -2.64 3.12 -1.38
C CYS A 75 -3.21 3.32 -2.79
N ILE A 76 -4.42 2.85 -3.06
CA ILE A 76 -5.08 3.03 -4.36
C ILE A 76 -5.47 4.49 -4.54
N LEU A 77 -5.93 5.14 -3.46
CA LEU A 77 -6.24 6.56 -3.47
C LEU A 77 -5.02 7.43 -3.76
N MET A 78 -3.86 7.06 -3.21
CA MET A 78 -2.61 7.72 -3.51
C MET A 78 -2.19 7.56 -4.98
N ASP A 79 -2.44 6.41 -5.60
CA ASP A 79 -2.13 6.17 -7.03
C ASP A 79 -3.07 6.96 -7.97
N GLU A 80 -4.32 7.20 -7.57
CA GLU A 80 -5.26 8.01 -8.37
C GLU A 80 -4.95 9.52 -8.31
N LEU A 81 -4.27 9.97 -7.25
CA LEU A 81 -3.95 11.38 -7.00
C LEU A 81 -2.60 11.82 -7.59
N PHE A 82 -1.69 10.90 -7.89
CA PHE A 82 -0.29 11.17 -8.29
C PHE A 82 0.09 10.45 -9.58
#